data_AF-X0WPX0-F1
#
_entry.id   AF-X0WPX0-F1
#
_cell.length_a   1.000
_cell.length_b   1.000
_cell.length_c   1.000
_cell.angle_alpha   90.00
_cell.angle_beta   90.00
_cell.angle_gamma   90.00
#
_symmetry.space_group_name_H-M   'P 1'
#
loop_
_entity.id
_entity.type
_entity.pdbx_description
1 polymer ?
#
loop_
_entity_poly.entity_id
_entity_poly.type
_entity_poly.pdbx_seq_one_letter_code
_entity_poly.pdbx_strand_id
1 'polypeptide(L)'
;AHATWGAVHRAAPKYSDEMTDEVATRFLSLLGQPPRLGELLRRLHELRVLEKIIPAFTRARCLLQFNQYHKFTVDEHCIRAVECATEFASDEGPIGEIYRSLRHKHLLHLALLIHDLGKGFEEDHSEVGLRIAEETAERLDLGERETDKLKFLVHRHLLMSHLAFRRDTSDPRVLVNFAVEVGSPEILKMLTILTAADLAAVGPGVLNQWKMDVLAELYHRTNEHLAGEAVSRPSQVDECREATRHLLDSGQRTPWHDQQ
;
A
#
# COMPACT_ATOMS: atom_id res chain seq x y z
N ALA A 1 28.99 17.81 12.84
CA ALA A 1 27.51 17.85 12.81
C ALA A 1 27.05 19.29 12.92
N HIS A 2 26.18 19.77 12.02
CA HIS A 2 25.70 21.18 12.00
C HIS A 2 25.04 21.53 13.35
N ALA A 3 25.38 22.66 13.96
CA ALA A 3 24.89 23.07 15.29
C ALA A 3 23.34 23.07 15.39
N THR A 4 22.68 23.37 14.28
CA THR A 4 21.22 23.30 14.10
C THR A 4 20.64 21.91 14.36
N TRP A 5 21.30 20.85 13.88
CA TRP A 5 20.79 19.47 14.02
C TRP A 5 20.84 18.99 15.46
N GLY A 6 21.94 19.31 16.17
CA GLY A 6 22.04 18.98 17.59
C GLY A 6 20.99 19.72 18.42
N ALA A 7 20.60 20.93 18.03
CA ALA A 7 19.52 21.67 18.69
C ALA A 7 18.15 21.01 18.45
N VAL A 8 17.83 20.63 17.20
CA VAL A 8 16.57 19.94 16.87
C VAL A 8 16.49 18.59 17.58
N HIS A 9 17.54 17.78 17.55
CA HIS A 9 17.54 16.46 18.21
C HIS A 9 17.29 16.55 19.73
N ARG A 10 17.83 17.58 20.40
CA ARG A 10 17.60 17.80 21.84
C ARG A 10 16.22 18.38 22.15
N ALA A 11 15.64 19.11 21.21
CA ALA A 11 14.36 19.79 21.38
C ALA A 11 13.16 18.92 20.97
N ALA A 12 13.31 18.08 19.95
CA ALA A 12 12.23 17.29 19.36
C ALA A 12 11.48 16.42 20.39
N PRO A 13 12.14 15.71 21.34
CA PRO A 13 11.42 14.95 22.37
C PRO A 13 10.53 15.80 23.27
N LYS A 14 10.83 17.11 23.41
CA LYS A 14 10.08 18.05 24.25
C LYS A 14 8.93 18.74 23.52
N TYR A 15 8.82 18.55 22.21
CA TYR A 15 7.77 19.13 21.39
C TYR A 15 6.49 18.29 21.49
N SER A 16 5.33 18.94 21.34
CA SER A 16 4.02 18.28 21.44
C SER A 16 3.91 17.09 20.49
N ASP A 17 3.21 16.05 20.94
CA ASP A 17 2.79 14.91 20.11
C ASP A 17 1.45 15.16 19.40
N GLU A 18 0.89 16.37 19.58
CA GLU A 18 -0.33 16.81 18.91
C GLU A 18 -0.10 16.88 17.41
N MET A 19 -0.94 16.14 16.67
CA MET A 19 -0.97 16.20 15.22
C MET A 19 -1.88 17.35 14.81
N THR A 20 -1.33 18.35 14.13
CA THR A 20 -2.10 19.43 13.53
C THR A 20 -2.30 19.16 12.04
N ASP A 21 -3.37 19.71 11.46
CA ASP A 21 -3.66 19.62 10.03
C ASP A 21 -2.49 20.11 9.17
N GLU A 22 -1.76 21.13 9.66
CA GLU A 22 -0.57 21.64 8.98
C GLU A 22 0.55 20.61 8.94
N VAL A 23 0.80 19.88 10.03
CA VAL A 23 1.83 18.82 10.07
C VAL A 23 1.43 17.67 9.16
N ALA A 24 0.19 17.21 9.23
CA ALA A 24 -0.34 16.15 8.36
C ALA A 24 -0.19 16.54 6.88
N THR A 25 -0.64 17.74 6.51
CA THR A 25 -0.53 18.27 5.14
C THR A 25 0.92 18.33 4.65
N ARG A 26 1.84 18.86 5.48
CA ARG A 26 3.26 18.96 5.13
C ARG A 26 3.90 17.58 4.98
N PHE A 27 3.54 16.63 5.83
CA PHE A 27 4.06 15.27 5.77
C PHE A 27 3.56 14.52 4.53
N LEU A 28 2.27 14.60 4.21
CA LEU A 28 1.71 14.03 2.98
C LEU A 28 2.31 14.70 1.72
N SER A 29 2.51 16.02 1.75
CA SER A 29 3.20 16.73 0.68
C SER A 29 4.65 16.28 0.51
N LEU A 30 5.37 16.01 1.61
CA LEU A 30 6.73 15.45 1.57
C LEU A 30 6.72 14.08 0.90
N LEU A 31 5.80 13.19 1.32
CA LEU A 31 5.65 11.86 0.71
C LEU A 31 5.28 11.94 -0.78
N GLY A 32 4.64 13.02 -1.22
CA GLY A 32 4.34 13.27 -2.64
C GLY A 32 5.54 13.67 -3.50
N GLN A 33 6.72 13.92 -2.89
CA GLN A 33 7.92 14.41 -3.57
C GLN A 33 9.03 13.35 -3.58
N PRO A 34 9.20 12.59 -4.68
CA PRO A 34 10.19 11.50 -4.74
C PRO A 34 11.65 11.91 -4.50
N PRO A 35 12.16 13.05 -5.02
CA PRO A 35 13.57 13.39 -4.86
C PRO A 35 14.00 13.47 -3.39
N ARG A 36 15.01 12.70 -3.01
CA ARG A 36 15.61 12.66 -1.65
C ARG A 36 14.65 12.20 -0.53
N LEU A 37 13.51 11.61 -0.86
CA LEU A 37 12.50 11.22 0.13
C LEU A 37 13.05 10.27 1.20
N GLY A 38 13.79 9.23 0.79
CA GLY A 38 14.43 8.28 1.71
C GLY A 38 15.40 8.96 2.71
N GLU A 39 16.21 9.91 2.23
CA GLU A 39 17.12 10.70 3.07
C GLU A 39 16.35 11.52 4.11
N LEU A 40 15.27 12.19 3.68
CA LEU A 40 14.45 13.03 4.55
C LEU A 40 13.71 12.19 5.60
N LEU A 41 13.18 11.02 5.23
CA LEU A 41 12.54 10.09 6.17
C LEU A 41 13.53 9.54 7.21
N ARG A 42 14.75 9.17 6.79
CA ARG A 42 15.84 8.80 7.70
C ARG A 42 16.13 9.91 8.72
N ARG A 43 16.21 11.16 8.26
CA ARG A 43 16.42 12.31 9.15
C ARG A 43 15.26 12.49 10.13
N LEU A 44 14.01 12.38 9.69
CA LEU A 44 12.85 12.45 10.58
C LEU A 44 12.88 11.32 11.64
N HIS A 45 13.32 10.13 11.26
CA HIS A 45 13.48 8.98 12.16
C HIS A 45 14.60 9.20 13.19
N GLU A 46 15.79 9.64 12.76
CA GLU A 46 16.93 9.96 13.63
C GLU A 46 16.60 11.07 14.65
N LEU A 47 15.74 12.01 14.26
CA LEU A 47 15.30 13.12 15.10
C LEU A 47 14.10 12.79 15.99
N ARG A 48 13.59 11.56 15.98
CA ARG A 48 12.39 11.15 16.74
C ARG A 48 11.13 11.91 16.34
N VAL A 49 11.10 12.48 15.13
CA VAL A 49 9.93 13.19 14.60
C VAL A 49 9.00 12.22 13.89
N LEU A 50 9.55 11.23 13.17
CA LEU A 50 8.75 10.27 12.42
C LEU A 50 7.80 9.48 13.31
N GLU A 51 8.23 9.07 14.50
CA GLU A 51 7.38 8.37 15.48
C GLU A 51 6.30 9.24 16.12
N LYS A 52 6.46 10.57 16.14
CA LYS A 52 5.38 11.48 16.57
C LYS A 52 4.30 11.55 15.51
N ILE A 53 4.69 11.43 14.23
CA ILE A 53 3.78 11.42 13.11
C ILE A 53 3.09 10.06 12.98
N ILE A 54 3.87 8.97 13.02
CA ILE A 54 3.43 7.58 12.90
C ILE A 54 3.89 6.81 14.16
N PRO A 55 3.08 6.77 15.24
CA PRO A 55 3.45 6.17 16.52
C PRO A 55 3.99 4.73 16.46
N ALA A 56 3.52 3.94 15.49
CA ALA A 56 3.97 2.56 15.26
C ALA A 56 5.49 2.43 15.01
N PHE A 57 6.16 3.47 14.49
CA PHE A 57 7.61 3.49 14.33
C PHE A 57 8.38 3.35 15.65
N THR A 58 7.77 3.69 16.78
CA THR A 58 8.39 3.51 18.11
C THR A 58 8.74 2.04 18.37
N ARG A 59 7.87 1.11 17.95
CA ARG A 59 8.05 -0.33 18.18
C ARG A 59 8.92 -1.00 17.11
N ALA A 60 8.83 -0.55 15.86
CA ALA A 60 9.64 -1.07 14.76
C ALA A 60 11.13 -0.69 14.87
N ARG A 61 11.45 0.30 15.71
CA ARG A 61 12.80 0.82 15.86
C ARG A 61 13.79 -0.24 16.33
N CYS A 62 14.86 -0.43 15.56
CA CYS A 62 15.89 -1.43 15.84
C CYS A 62 15.33 -2.86 16.01
N LEU A 63 14.12 -3.12 15.51
CA LEU A 63 13.50 -4.43 15.60
C LEU A 63 14.12 -5.34 14.53
N LEU A 64 14.88 -6.33 14.98
CA LEU A 64 15.46 -7.34 14.09
C LEU A 64 14.38 -8.32 13.62
N GLN A 65 14.37 -8.62 12.32
CA GLN A 65 13.57 -9.70 11.78
C GLN A 65 14.38 -11.00 11.79
N PHE A 66 13.96 -11.99 12.57
CA PHE A 66 14.61 -13.31 12.60
C PHE A 66 14.15 -14.19 11.42
N ASN A 67 14.43 -13.77 10.20
CA ASN A 67 14.27 -14.60 9.01
C ASN A 67 15.53 -14.49 8.12
N GLN A 68 15.76 -15.48 7.25
CA GLN A 68 17.05 -15.67 6.58
C GLN A 68 17.39 -14.64 5.49
N TYR A 69 16.52 -13.65 5.25
CA TYR A 69 16.63 -12.76 4.09
C TYR A 69 16.69 -11.28 4.44
N HIS A 70 16.26 -10.85 5.63
CA HIS A 70 16.27 -9.42 5.97
C HIS A 70 17.61 -9.00 6.54
N LYS A 71 18.30 -8.14 5.79
CA LYS A 71 19.58 -7.54 6.20
C LYS A 71 19.42 -6.37 7.17
N PHE A 72 18.21 -5.82 7.26
CA PHE A 72 17.90 -4.57 7.95
C PHE A 72 16.84 -4.76 9.03
N THR A 73 16.83 -3.86 10.03
CA THR A 73 15.75 -3.77 11.02
C THR A 73 14.45 -3.30 10.34
N VAL A 74 13.30 -3.57 10.95
CA VAL A 74 11.98 -3.27 10.36
C VAL A 74 11.85 -1.79 9.97
N ASP A 75 12.26 -0.87 10.84
CA ASP A 75 12.27 0.57 10.57
C ASP A 75 13.14 0.96 9.36
N GLU A 76 14.37 0.47 9.33
CA GLU A 76 15.31 0.71 8.23
C GLU A 76 14.79 0.13 6.92
N HIS A 77 14.22 -1.08 6.95
CA HIS A 77 13.59 -1.73 5.80
C HIS A 77 12.47 -0.88 5.20
N CYS A 78 11.55 -0.39 6.04
CA CYS A 78 10.43 0.44 5.59
C CYS A 78 10.91 1.73 4.90
N ILE A 79 11.92 2.42 5.47
CA ILE A 79 12.47 3.64 4.86
C ILE A 79 13.22 3.32 3.56
N ARG A 80 13.97 2.20 3.51
CA ARG A 80 14.60 1.71 2.28
C ARG A 80 13.59 1.37 1.19
N ALA A 81 12.44 0.78 1.54
CA ALA A 81 11.39 0.47 0.59
C ALA A 81 10.86 1.75 -0.09
N VAL A 82 10.68 2.84 0.67
CA VAL A 82 10.35 4.14 0.08
C VAL A 82 11.48 4.65 -0.82
N GLU A 83 12.74 4.58 -0.37
CA GLU A 83 13.90 5.01 -1.17
C GLU A 83 13.97 4.26 -2.52
N CYS A 84 13.89 2.94 -2.51
CA CYS A 84 13.89 2.11 -3.71
C CYS A 84 12.71 2.45 -4.65
N ALA A 85 11.51 2.70 -4.12
CA ALA A 85 10.38 3.11 -4.95
C ALA A 85 10.65 4.42 -5.70
N THR A 86 11.35 5.38 -5.07
CA THR A 86 11.68 6.65 -5.72
C THR A 86 12.70 6.50 -6.85
N GLU A 87 13.57 5.49 -6.81
CA GLU A 87 14.55 5.20 -7.85
C GLU A 87 13.89 4.74 -9.16
N PHE A 88 12.72 4.11 -9.10
CA PHE A 88 11.93 3.74 -10.29
C PHE A 88 11.49 4.93 -11.13
N ALA A 89 11.56 6.17 -10.61
CA ALA A 89 11.38 7.38 -11.41
C ALA A 89 12.30 7.39 -12.65
N SER A 90 13.51 6.88 -12.50
CA SER A 90 14.58 6.85 -13.51
C SER A 90 14.66 5.53 -14.28
N ASP A 91 13.83 4.54 -13.95
CA ASP A 91 13.80 3.24 -14.62
C ASP A 91 13.06 3.36 -15.96
N GLU A 92 13.71 3.05 -17.07
CA GLU A 92 13.11 3.16 -18.42
C GLU A 92 12.19 1.99 -18.79
N GLY A 93 12.17 0.92 -17.99
CA GLY A 93 11.34 -0.26 -18.19
C GLY A 93 9.91 -0.14 -17.64
N PRO A 94 9.12 -1.24 -17.74
CA PRO A 94 7.71 -1.23 -17.38
C PRO A 94 7.41 -0.83 -15.93
N ILE A 95 8.28 -1.22 -14.98
CA ILE A 95 8.13 -0.85 -13.57
C ILE A 95 8.23 0.67 -13.39
N GLY A 96 9.21 1.31 -14.03
CA GLY A 96 9.35 2.76 -14.00
C GLY A 96 8.18 3.48 -14.69
N GLU A 97 7.67 2.94 -15.79
CA GLU A 97 6.47 3.47 -16.46
C GLU A 97 5.25 3.43 -15.54
N ILE A 98 5.00 2.29 -14.87
CA ILE A 98 3.91 2.13 -13.90
C ILE A 98 4.06 3.18 -12.79
N TYR A 99 5.24 3.30 -12.19
CA TYR A 99 5.51 4.25 -11.11
C TYR A 99 5.29 5.71 -11.55
N ARG A 100 5.82 6.10 -12.72
CA ARG A 100 5.62 7.45 -13.27
C ARG A 100 4.15 7.76 -13.48
N SER A 101 3.35 6.77 -13.91
CA SER A 101 1.91 6.91 -14.18
C SER A 101 1.03 7.07 -12.94
N LEU A 102 1.54 6.83 -11.72
CA LEU A 102 0.78 6.94 -10.48
C LEU A 102 0.36 8.38 -10.18
N ARG A 103 -0.91 8.58 -9.84
CA ARG A 103 -1.47 9.89 -9.47
C ARG A 103 -1.19 10.24 -8.01
N HIS A 104 -1.34 9.27 -7.11
CA HIS A 104 -1.24 9.47 -5.66
C HIS A 104 0.04 8.83 -5.10
N LYS A 105 1.21 9.38 -5.47
CA LYS A 105 2.50 8.86 -5.00
C LYS A 105 2.68 8.97 -3.48
N HIS A 106 2.12 10.00 -2.85
CA HIS A 106 2.14 10.15 -1.39
C HIS A 106 1.51 8.94 -0.69
N LEU A 107 0.41 8.42 -1.22
CA LEU A 107 -0.30 7.29 -0.65
C LEU A 107 0.49 5.97 -0.82
N LEU A 108 1.11 5.76 -1.99
CA LEU A 108 2.02 4.63 -2.20
C LEU A 108 3.20 4.68 -1.21
N HIS A 109 3.86 5.85 -1.09
CA HIS A 109 5.00 5.98 -0.20
C HIS A 109 4.61 5.84 1.28
N LEU A 110 3.41 6.31 1.66
CA LEU A 110 2.87 6.07 3.00
C LEU A 110 2.66 4.57 3.25
N ALA A 111 2.05 3.86 2.30
CA ALA A 111 1.84 2.41 2.41
C ALA A 111 3.17 1.66 2.54
N LEU A 112 4.16 1.97 1.70
CA LEU A 112 5.52 1.42 1.80
C LEU A 112 6.18 1.72 3.14
N LEU A 113 5.99 2.92 3.67
CA LEU A 113 6.59 3.33 4.94
C LEU A 113 6.00 2.56 6.14
N ILE A 114 4.77 2.06 6.03
CA ILE A 114 4.08 1.40 7.14
C ILE A 114 3.78 -0.10 6.94
N HIS A 115 4.05 -0.66 5.75
CA HIS A 115 3.59 -2.00 5.36
C HIS A 115 3.96 -3.11 6.35
N ASP A 116 5.14 -2.95 6.98
CA ASP A 116 5.78 -3.97 7.81
C ASP A 116 5.73 -3.65 9.32
N LEU A 117 5.12 -2.53 9.71
CA LEU A 117 5.10 -2.07 11.11
C LEU A 117 4.28 -2.98 12.05
N GLY A 118 3.48 -3.89 11.49
CA GLY A 118 2.80 -4.93 12.26
C GLY A 118 3.72 -6.06 12.74
N LYS A 119 5.00 -6.08 12.33
CA LYS A 119 5.97 -7.09 12.79
C LYS A 119 6.33 -6.90 14.27
N GLY A 120 6.64 -8.01 14.95
CA GLY A 120 7.00 -8.03 16.37
C GLY A 120 5.81 -8.02 17.34
N PHE A 121 4.60 -8.21 16.83
CA PHE A 121 3.40 -8.54 17.60
C PHE A 121 3.17 -10.06 17.60
N GLU A 122 2.31 -10.54 18.50
CA GLU A 122 1.93 -11.97 18.56
C GLU A 122 0.95 -12.37 17.45
N GLU A 123 0.11 -11.41 17.02
CA GLU A 123 -0.84 -11.56 15.93
C GLU A 123 -0.15 -11.53 14.56
N ASP A 124 -0.88 -11.93 13.51
CA ASP A 124 -0.39 -11.80 12.14
C ASP A 124 -0.09 -10.33 11.80
N HIS A 125 1.13 -10.09 11.29
CA HIS A 125 1.61 -8.74 11.02
C HIS A 125 0.80 -7.97 9.97
N SER A 126 0.10 -8.64 9.04
CA SER A 126 -0.77 -7.98 8.08
C SER A 126 -2.11 -7.55 8.71
N GLU A 127 -2.61 -8.29 9.71
CA GLU A 127 -3.77 -7.88 10.51
C GLU A 127 -3.44 -6.71 11.43
N VAL A 128 -2.27 -6.74 12.07
CA VAL A 128 -1.79 -5.60 12.86
C VAL A 128 -1.52 -4.39 11.96
N GLY A 129 -0.92 -4.62 10.79
CA GLY A 129 -0.67 -3.59 9.79
C GLY A 129 -1.95 -2.90 9.32
N LEU A 130 -3.05 -3.65 9.15
CA LEU A 130 -4.36 -3.08 8.83
C LEU A 130 -4.83 -2.04 9.86
N ARG A 131 -4.69 -2.35 11.16
CA ARG A 131 -5.05 -1.42 12.25
C ARG A 131 -4.14 -0.20 12.27
N ILE A 132 -2.83 -0.42 12.10
CA ILE A 132 -1.85 0.68 11.99
C ILE A 132 -2.18 1.60 10.82
N ALA A 133 -2.59 1.04 9.68
CA ALA A 133 -3.00 1.81 8.50
C ALA A 133 -4.23 2.66 8.78
N GLU A 134 -5.22 2.11 9.48
CA GLU A 134 -6.43 2.84 9.88
C GLU A 134 -6.13 3.98 10.86
N GLU A 135 -5.37 3.72 11.93
CA GLU A 135 -4.94 4.74 12.89
C GLU A 135 -4.08 5.83 12.22
N THR A 136 -3.21 5.45 11.28
CA THR A 136 -2.36 6.39 10.53
C THR A 136 -3.20 7.25 9.59
N ALA A 137 -4.22 6.68 8.94
CA ALA A 137 -5.11 7.41 8.05
C ALA A 137 -5.94 8.45 8.81
N GLU A 138 -6.51 8.07 9.96
CA GLU A 138 -7.25 8.99 10.83
C GLU A 138 -6.34 10.12 11.32
N ARG A 139 -5.14 9.78 11.79
CA ARG A 139 -4.18 10.77 12.28
C ARG A 139 -3.70 11.74 11.20
N LEU A 140 -3.63 11.32 9.94
CA LEU A 140 -3.22 12.16 8.82
C LEU A 140 -4.39 12.83 8.09
N ASP A 141 -5.62 12.73 8.63
CA ASP A 141 -6.86 13.26 8.05
C ASP A 141 -7.06 12.81 6.58
N LEU A 142 -6.80 11.53 6.30
CA LEU A 142 -7.04 10.98 4.96
C LEU A 142 -8.54 10.79 4.71
N GLY A 143 -8.97 11.15 3.51
CA GLY A 143 -10.34 10.88 3.07
C GLY A 143 -10.60 9.39 2.93
N GLU A 144 -11.86 8.98 3.08
CA GLU A 144 -12.33 7.57 3.08
C GLU A 144 -11.71 6.71 1.96
N ARG A 145 -11.67 7.23 0.72
CA ARG A 145 -11.10 6.50 -0.43
C ARG A 145 -9.58 6.30 -0.35
N GLU A 146 -8.85 7.22 0.27
CA GLU A 146 -7.41 7.07 0.48
C GLU A 146 -7.14 6.11 1.64
N THR A 147 -7.95 6.20 2.69
CA THR A 147 -7.94 5.27 3.83
C THR A 147 -8.14 3.83 3.38
N ASP A 148 -9.16 3.54 2.56
CA ASP A 148 -9.43 2.18 2.06
C ASP A 148 -8.25 1.62 1.24
N LYS A 149 -7.65 2.46 0.38
CA LYS A 149 -6.48 2.08 -0.41
C LYS A 149 -5.27 1.81 0.48
N LEU A 150 -5.01 2.67 1.47
CA LEU A 150 -3.89 2.49 2.40
C LEU A 150 -4.05 1.18 3.18
N LYS A 151 -5.24 0.97 3.75
CA LYS A 151 -5.61 -0.26 4.46
C LYS A 151 -5.40 -1.49 3.59
N PHE A 152 -5.91 -1.48 2.35
CA PHE A 152 -5.73 -2.59 1.42
C PHE A 152 -4.25 -2.84 1.11
N LEU A 153 -3.49 -1.81 0.74
CA LEU A 153 -2.08 -1.96 0.36
C LEU A 153 -1.23 -2.53 1.48
N VAL A 154 -1.46 -2.08 2.73
CA VAL A 154 -0.73 -2.57 3.90
C VAL A 154 -1.17 -3.99 4.28
N HIS A 155 -2.47 -4.24 4.31
CA HIS A 155 -3.02 -5.54 4.69
C HIS A 155 -2.72 -6.63 3.65
N ARG A 156 -2.63 -6.28 2.37
CA ARG A 156 -2.43 -7.21 1.24
C ARG A 156 -1.06 -7.04 0.57
N HIS A 157 -0.07 -6.46 1.24
CA HIS A 157 1.24 -6.17 0.63
C HIS A 157 1.96 -7.43 0.10
N LEU A 158 1.72 -8.61 0.68
CA LEU A 158 2.30 -9.88 0.22
C LEU A 158 1.52 -10.56 -0.91
N LEU A 159 0.34 -10.06 -1.27
CA LEU A 159 -0.57 -10.72 -2.20
C LEU A 159 0.11 -10.97 -3.56
N MET A 160 0.69 -9.91 -4.14
CA MET A 160 1.30 -10.00 -5.47
C MET A 160 2.61 -10.78 -5.46
N SER A 161 3.45 -10.65 -4.42
CA SER A 161 4.70 -11.43 -4.32
C SER A 161 4.42 -12.93 -4.16
N HIS A 162 3.42 -13.30 -3.35
CA HIS A 162 2.98 -14.68 -3.22
C HIS A 162 2.42 -15.24 -4.54
N LEU A 163 1.64 -14.45 -5.26
CA LEU A 163 1.12 -14.86 -6.56
C LEU A 163 2.23 -15.05 -7.59
N ALA A 164 3.11 -14.06 -7.73
CA ALA A 164 4.16 -14.03 -8.75
C ALA A 164 5.22 -15.13 -8.57
N PHE A 165 5.59 -15.46 -7.33
CA PHE A 165 6.75 -16.31 -7.06
C PHE A 165 6.41 -17.64 -6.37
N ARG A 166 5.15 -17.89 -6.00
CA ARG A 166 4.73 -19.14 -5.33
C ARG A 166 3.53 -19.83 -5.97
N ARG A 167 2.89 -19.22 -6.99
CA ARG A 167 1.72 -19.80 -7.67
C ARG A 167 1.99 -19.92 -9.16
N ASP A 168 1.18 -20.76 -9.81
CA ASP A 168 1.15 -20.85 -11.26
C ASP A 168 0.29 -19.72 -11.84
N THR A 169 0.93 -18.68 -12.35
CA THR A 169 0.26 -17.54 -12.97
C THR A 169 -0.25 -17.84 -14.39
N SER A 170 -0.02 -19.05 -14.92
CA SER A 170 -0.61 -19.48 -16.19
C SER A 170 -2.07 -19.91 -16.05
N ASP A 171 -2.52 -20.31 -14.86
CA ASP A 171 -3.93 -20.65 -14.60
C ASP A 171 -4.81 -19.38 -14.64
N PRO A 172 -5.77 -19.28 -15.59
CA PRO A 172 -6.65 -18.12 -15.70
C PRO A 172 -7.46 -17.83 -14.44
N ARG A 173 -7.83 -18.86 -13.66
CA ARG A 173 -8.62 -18.69 -12.43
C ARG A 173 -7.84 -17.95 -11.35
N VAL A 174 -6.55 -18.21 -11.27
CA VAL A 174 -5.64 -17.54 -10.32
C VAL A 174 -5.56 -16.05 -10.64
N LEU A 175 -5.45 -15.72 -11.93
CA LEU A 175 -5.41 -14.33 -12.40
C LEU A 175 -6.73 -13.59 -12.20
N VAL A 176 -7.86 -14.24 -12.52
CA VAL A 176 -9.20 -13.66 -12.32
C VAL A 176 -9.46 -13.39 -10.84
N ASN A 177 -9.15 -14.34 -9.95
CA ASN A 177 -9.32 -14.15 -8.51
C ASN A 177 -8.46 -12.99 -7.99
N PHE A 178 -7.22 -12.86 -8.48
CA PHE A 178 -6.37 -11.73 -8.13
C PHE A 178 -6.92 -10.40 -8.65
N ALA A 179 -7.44 -10.35 -9.89
CA ALA A 179 -8.09 -9.17 -10.44
C ALA A 179 -9.32 -8.75 -9.60
N VAL A 180 -10.14 -9.71 -9.18
CA VAL A 180 -11.30 -9.48 -8.30
C VAL A 180 -10.86 -8.94 -6.94
N GLU A 181 -9.81 -9.53 -6.33
CA GLU A 181 -9.29 -9.10 -5.03
C GLU A 181 -8.70 -7.69 -5.08
N VAL A 182 -7.98 -7.33 -6.15
CA VAL A 182 -7.40 -6.00 -6.34
C VAL A 182 -8.45 -4.94 -6.70
N GLY A 183 -9.44 -5.30 -7.53
CA GLY A 183 -10.65 -4.53 -7.82
C GLY A 183 -10.47 -3.18 -8.54
N SER A 184 -9.25 -2.66 -8.68
CA SER A 184 -8.97 -1.35 -9.26
C SER A 184 -7.62 -1.30 -9.99
N PRO A 185 -7.56 -0.75 -11.22
CA PRO A 185 -6.30 -0.51 -11.92
C PRO A 185 -5.32 0.37 -11.12
N GLU A 186 -5.80 1.35 -10.35
CA GLU A 186 -4.91 2.20 -9.54
C GLU A 186 -4.29 1.43 -8.37
N ILE A 187 -5.08 0.58 -7.69
CA ILE A 187 -4.58 -0.30 -6.63
C ILE A 187 -3.59 -1.30 -7.21
N LEU A 188 -3.87 -1.87 -8.39
CA LEU A 188 -2.97 -2.79 -9.07
C LEU A 188 -1.60 -2.16 -9.33
N LYS A 189 -1.56 -0.93 -9.85
CA LYS A 189 -0.31 -0.17 -10.05
C LYS A 189 0.42 0.03 -8.73
N MET A 190 -0.27 0.50 -7.69
CA MET A 190 0.33 0.74 -6.37
C MET A 190 0.90 -0.54 -5.77
N LEU A 191 0.15 -1.65 -5.82
CA LEU A 191 0.57 -2.95 -5.29
C LEU A 191 1.78 -3.51 -6.06
N THR A 192 1.84 -3.28 -7.37
CA THR A 192 2.98 -3.68 -8.21
C THR A 192 4.25 -2.96 -7.79
N ILE A 193 4.19 -1.63 -7.65
CA ILE A 193 5.35 -0.85 -7.21
C ILE A 193 5.72 -1.17 -5.76
N LEU A 194 4.72 -1.30 -4.88
CA LEU A 194 4.94 -1.67 -3.48
C LEU A 194 5.73 -2.99 -3.42
N THR A 195 5.30 -3.99 -4.18
CA THR A 195 5.95 -5.30 -4.23
C THR A 195 7.38 -5.22 -4.78
N ALA A 196 7.60 -4.47 -5.87
CA ALA A 196 8.93 -4.31 -6.44
C ALA A 196 9.89 -3.60 -5.47
N ALA A 197 9.42 -2.52 -4.84
CA ALA A 197 10.20 -1.73 -3.90
C ALA A 197 10.53 -2.50 -2.60
N ASP A 198 9.57 -3.27 -2.08
CA ASP A 198 9.78 -4.15 -0.93
C ASP A 198 10.88 -5.19 -1.21
N LEU A 199 10.80 -5.86 -2.36
CA LEU A 199 11.85 -6.80 -2.80
C LEU A 199 13.22 -6.15 -2.97
N ALA A 200 13.28 -4.93 -3.49
CA ALA A 200 14.53 -4.18 -3.62
C ALA A 200 15.13 -3.80 -2.25
N ALA A 201 14.27 -3.47 -1.28
CA ALA A 201 14.68 -3.06 0.06
C ALA A 201 15.31 -4.19 0.88
N VAL A 202 14.89 -5.45 0.66
CA VAL A 202 15.45 -6.64 1.32
C VAL A 202 16.97 -6.69 1.17
N GLY A 203 17.49 -6.42 -0.04
CA GLY A 203 18.92 -6.33 -0.26
C GLY A 203 19.35 -6.40 -1.74
N PRO A 204 20.65 -6.16 -2.00
CA PRO A 204 21.20 -6.18 -3.35
C PRO A 204 20.95 -7.50 -4.07
N GLY A 205 20.48 -7.45 -5.32
CA GLY A 205 20.23 -8.62 -6.16
C GLY A 205 18.96 -9.41 -5.84
N VAL A 206 18.21 -9.03 -4.80
CA VAL A 206 16.91 -9.65 -4.49
C VAL A 206 15.90 -9.28 -5.57
N LEU A 207 15.69 -7.98 -5.83
CA LEU A 207 15.05 -7.53 -7.06
C LEU A 207 16.07 -7.59 -8.21
N ASN A 208 15.75 -8.34 -9.26
CA ASN A 208 16.55 -8.46 -10.48
C ASN A 208 15.65 -8.31 -11.70
N GLN A 209 16.23 -8.18 -12.90
CA GLN A 209 15.47 -7.94 -14.13
C GLN A 209 14.37 -8.98 -14.34
N TRP A 210 14.68 -10.27 -14.16
CA TRP A 210 13.68 -11.33 -14.29
C TRP A 210 12.49 -11.15 -13.35
N LYS A 211 12.71 -10.76 -12.09
CA LYS A 211 11.60 -10.48 -11.17
C LYS A 211 10.80 -9.26 -11.59
N MET A 212 11.45 -8.22 -12.10
CA MET A 212 10.76 -7.04 -12.64
C MET A 212 9.89 -7.42 -13.85
N ASP A 213 10.39 -8.26 -14.75
CA ASP A 213 9.65 -8.75 -15.91
C ASP A 213 8.44 -9.59 -15.49
N VAL A 214 8.60 -10.48 -14.49
CA VAL A 214 7.48 -11.28 -13.94
C VAL A 214 6.40 -10.38 -13.32
N LEU A 215 6.78 -9.36 -12.57
CA LEU A 215 5.83 -8.42 -11.97
C LEU A 215 5.12 -7.57 -13.03
N ALA A 216 5.85 -7.10 -14.04
CA ALA A 216 5.28 -6.36 -15.16
C ALA A 216 4.29 -7.21 -15.97
N GLU A 217 4.64 -8.45 -16.29
CA GLU A 217 3.75 -9.37 -17.00
C GLU A 217 2.47 -9.64 -16.23
N LEU A 218 2.58 -9.91 -14.92
CA LEU A 218 1.42 -10.10 -14.05
C LEU A 218 0.55 -8.84 -14.00
N TYR A 219 1.17 -7.65 -13.91
CA TYR A 219 0.46 -6.38 -13.97
C TYR A 219 -0.32 -6.23 -15.29
N HIS A 220 0.32 -6.44 -16.44
CA HIS A 220 -0.32 -6.26 -17.75
C HIS A 220 -1.50 -7.22 -17.93
N ARG A 221 -1.30 -8.50 -17.67
CA ARG A 221 -2.36 -9.52 -17.79
C ARG A 221 -3.54 -9.26 -16.84
N THR A 222 -3.28 -8.80 -15.63
CA THR A 222 -4.34 -8.45 -14.66
C THR A 222 -5.07 -7.18 -15.09
N ASN A 223 -4.33 -6.18 -15.57
CA ASN A 223 -4.90 -4.90 -16.01
C ASN A 223 -5.80 -5.06 -17.23
N GLU A 224 -5.49 -5.98 -18.14
CA GLU A 224 -6.38 -6.35 -19.26
C GLU A 224 -7.72 -6.90 -18.78
N HIS A 225 -7.74 -7.74 -17.74
CA HIS A 225 -8.99 -8.26 -17.16
C HIS A 225 -9.80 -7.14 -16.51
N LEU A 226 -9.16 -6.27 -15.73
CA LEU A 226 -9.81 -5.12 -15.09
C LEU A 226 -10.39 -4.14 -16.12
N ALA A 227 -9.69 -3.90 -17.23
CA ALA A 227 -10.16 -3.07 -18.32
C ALA A 227 -11.31 -3.73 -19.11
N GLY A 228 -11.20 -5.03 -19.39
CA GLY A 228 -12.24 -5.80 -20.11
C GLY A 228 -13.55 -5.92 -19.32
N GLU A 229 -13.48 -6.07 -18.00
CA GLU A 229 -14.67 -5.98 -17.14
C GLU A 229 -15.27 -4.58 -17.10
N ALA A 230 -14.44 -3.53 -17.05
CA ALA A 230 -14.93 -2.14 -17.06
C ALA A 230 -15.70 -1.80 -18.34
N VAL A 231 -15.29 -2.36 -19.49
CA VAL A 231 -16.00 -2.22 -20.78
C VAL A 231 -17.28 -3.07 -20.82
N SER A 232 -17.35 -4.15 -20.05
CA SER A 232 -18.50 -5.07 -20.00
C SER A 232 -19.56 -4.68 -18.94
N ARG A 233 -19.22 -3.80 -17.99
CA ARG A 233 -20.11 -3.30 -16.92
C ARG A 233 -21.14 -2.20 -17.26
N PRO A 234 -21.22 -1.57 -18.46
CA PRO A 234 -22.30 -0.62 -18.75
C PRO A 234 -23.69 -1.26 -18.85
N SER A 235 -23.81 -2.55 -19.21
CA SER A 235 -25.13 -3.16 -19.48
C SER A 235 -25.76 -3.89 -18.29
N GLN A 236 -24.96 -4.46 -17.38
CA GLN A 236 -25.49 -5.33 -16.32
C GLN A 236 -26.19 -4.56 -15.19
N VAL A 237 -25.83 -3.30 -14.95
CA VAL A 237 -26.49 -2.48 -13.91
C VAL A 237 -27.87 -1.99 -14.38
N ASP A 238 -28.04 -1.74 -15.68
CA ASP A 238 -29.32 -1.34 -16.26
C ASP A 238 -30.24 -2.55 -16.46
N GLU A 239 -29.73 -3.71 -16.89
CA GLU A 239 -30.50 -4.96 -16.96
C GLU A 239 -30.99 -5.42 -15.57
N CYS A 240 -30.17 -5.28 -14.53
CA CYS A 240 -30.56 -5.66 -13.17
C CYS A 240 -31.59 -4.68 -12.57
N ARG A 241 -31.53 -3.38 -12.93
CA ARG A 241 -32.55 -2.39 -12.57
C ARG A 241 -33.88 -2.64 -13.28
N GLU A 242 -33.85 -3.06 -14.53
CA GLU A 242 -35.04 -3.34 -15.33
C GLU A 242 -35.71 -4.66 -14.89
N ALA A 243 -34.92 -5.70 -14.61
CA ALA A 243 -35.40 -6.96 -14.04
C ALA A 243 -36.00 -6.78 -12.63
N THR A 244 -35.41 -5.92 -11.80
CA THR A 244 -35.96 -5.58 -10.47
C THR A 244 -37.29 -4.83 -10.58
N ARG A 245 -37.45 -3.97 -11.59
CA ARG A 245 -38.71 -3.25 -11.85
C ARG A 245 -39.84 -4.21 -12.27
N HIS A 246 -39.54 -5.19 -13.12
CA HIS A 246 -40.51 -6.20 -13.56
C HIS A 246 -40.96 -7.15 -12.44
N LEU A 247 -40.08 -7.47 -11.48
CA LEU A 247 -40.42 -8.29 -10.32
C LEU A 247 -41.28 -7.55 -9.29
N LEU A 248 -41.12 -6.22 -9.17
CA LEU A 248 -41.94 -5.40 -8.27
C LEU A 248 -43.35 -5.14 -8.81
N ASP A 249 -43.54 -5.18 -10.14
CA ASP A 249 -44.86 -4.95 -10.77
C ASP A 249 -45.71 -6.23 -10.88
N SER A 250 -45.09 -7.42 -10.72
CA SER A 250 -45.76 -8.73 -10.86
C SER A 250 -46.06 -9.45 -9.53
N GLY A 251 -45.69 -8.89 -8.38
CA GLY A 251 -45.86 -9.51 -7.06
C GLY A 251 -47.21 -9.21 -6.39
N GLN A 252 -48.25 -9.99 -6.71
CA GLN A 252 -49.42 -10.14 -5.82
C GLN A 252 -48.94 -10.61 -4.44
N ARG A 253 -49.27 -9.83 -3.40
CA ARG A 253 -49.01 -10.17 -2.00
C ARG A 253 -49.94 -11.28 -1.55
N THR A 254 -49.41 -12.46 -1.24
CA THR A 254 -50.09 -13.46 -0.38
C THR A 254 -49.27 -13.68 0.90
N PRO A 255 -49.83 -13.41 2.10
CA PRO A 255 -49.14 -13.61 3.38
C PRO A 255 -48.91 -15.09 3.69
N TRP A 256 -47.69 -15.42 4.11
CA TRP A 256 -47.17 -16.77 4.38
C TRP A 256 -47.42 -17.23 5.84
N HIS A 257 -48.59 -16.96 6.40
CA HIS A 257 -48.93 -17.42 7.75
C HIS A 257 -50.37 -17.94 7.80
N ASP A 258 -50.53 -19.17 7.34
CA ASP A 258 -51.61 -20.09 7.71
C ASP A 258 -51.22 -21.49 7.20
N GLN A 259 -50.31 -22.16 7.91
CA GLN A 259 -50.23 -23.63 8.06
C GLN A 259 -49.03 -24.03 8.94
N GLN A 260 -49.40 -24.64 10.08
CA GLN A 260 -48.60 -25.33 11.11
C GLN A 260 -48.02 -24.47 12.24
#